data_AF-A0A1E7HD76-F1
#
_entry.id   AF-A0A1E7HD76-F1
#
_cell.length_a   1.000
_cell.length_b   1.000
_cell.length_c   1.000
_cell.angle_alpha   90.00
_cell.angle_beta   90.00
_cell.angle_gamma   90.00
#
_symmetry.space_group_name_H-M   'P 1'
#
loop_
_entity.id
_entity.type
_entity.pdbx_description
1 polymer ?
#
loop_
_entity_poly.entity_id
_entity_poly.type
_entity_poly.pdbx_seq_one_letter_code
_entity_poly.pdbx_strand_id
1 'polypeptide(L)'
;MSVWNIIILYSVSLILLTISFIADRQKTRAALNKAWKEFFKLAVPLLFLIVLVAGSLYFFSEERISDLIGQKTGFSDIIFAALLGSVAAVPGFIAFPLAGVLRGLGVAWSVIA
;
A
#
# COMPACT_ATOMS: atom_id res chain seq x y z
N MET A 1 15.88 -0.18 -9.42
CA MET A 1 15.46 0.04 -10.82
C MET A 1 16.40 1.08 -11.42
N SER A 2 17.08 0.80 -12.53
CA SER A 2 18.01 1.79 -13.11
C SER A 2 17.23 2.96 -13.74
N VAL A 3 17.85 4.15 -13.77
CA VAL A 3 17.26 5.36 -14.37
C VAL A 3 16.86 5.13 -15.83
N TRP A 4 17.65 4.34 -16.56
CA TRP A 4 17.38 3.95 -17.94
C TRP A 4 16.04 3.25 -18.13
N ASN A 5 15.66 2.35 -17.21
CA ASN A 5 14.39 1.63 -17.31
C ASN A 5 13.20 2.58 -17.18
N ILE A 6 13.32 3.61 -16.33
CA ILE A 6 12.27 4.62 -16.15
C ILE A 6 12.10 5.40 -17.44
N ILE A 7 13.21 5.88 -18.02
CA ILE A 7 13.17 6.67 -19.26
C ILE A 7 12.50 5.86 -20.39
N ILE A 8 12.91 4.60 -20.58
CA ILE A 8 12.36 3.73 -21.63
C ILE A 8 10.85 3.56 -21.44
N LEU A 9 10.40 3.20 -20.23
CA LEU A 9 8.99 2.95 -19.97
C LEU A 9 8.13 4.20 -20.21
N TYR A 10 8.57 5.36 -19.72
CA TYR A 10 7.82 6.60 -19.88
C TYR A 10 7.78 7.07 -21.34
N SER A 11 8.88 6.95 -22.08
CA SER A 11 8.91 7.27 -23.51
C SER A 11 7.97 6.37 -24.31
N VAL A 12 7.99 5.06 -24.07
CA VAL A 12 7.11 4.10 -24.76
C VAL A 12 5.65 4.37 -24.42
N SER A 13 5.32 4.60 -23.13
CA SER A 13 3.96 4.94 -22.72
C SER A 13 3.46 6.23 -23.38
N LEU A 14 4.31 7.25 -23.49
CA LEU A 14 3.93 8.52 -24.14
C LEU A 14 3.63 8.31 -25.62
N ILE A 15 4.48 7.58 -26.35
CA ILE A 15 4.28 7.28 -27.77
C ILE A 15 2.97 6.51 -27.97
N LEU A 16 2.73 5.46 -27.18
CA LEU A 16 1.49 4.66 -27.25
C LEU A 16 0.26 5.49 -26.91
N LEU A 17 0.35 6.39 -25.94
CA LEU A 17 -0.74 7.29 -25.59
C LEU A 17 -1.04 8.26 -26.74
N THR A 18 -0.01 8.83 -27.38
CA THR A 18 -0.17 9.71 -28.54
C THR A 18 -0.81 8.95 -29.71
N ILE A 19 -0.36 7.73 -30.02
CA ILE A 19 -0.96 6.88 -31.05
C ILE A 19 -2.43 6.60 -30.72
N SER A 20 -2.73 6.22 -29.46
CA SER A 20 -4.11 5.98 -29.01
C SER A 20 -4.98 7.23 -29.18
N PHE A 21 -4.45 8.40 -28.82
CA PHE A 21 -5.16 9.67 -28.91
C PHE A 21 -5.43 10.10 -30.36
N ILE A 22 -4.53 9.78 -31.29
CA ILE A 22 -4.76 10.01 -32.73
C ILE A 22 -5.81 9.03 -33.26
N ALA A 23 -5.77 7.76 -32.83
CA ALA A 23 -6.69 6.73 -33.29
C ALA A 23 -8.14 6.96 -32.83
N ASP A 24 -8.36 7.28 -31.55
CA ASP A 24 -9.71 7.53 -31.02
C ASP A 24 -9.65 8.40 -29.76
N ARG A 25 -9.75 9.72 -29.95
CA ARG A 25 -9.73 10.71 -28.87
C ARG A 25 -10.80 10.45 -27.80
N GLN A 26 -11.97 9.94 -28.20
CA GLN A 26 -13.08 9.73 -27.29
C GLN A 26 -12.80 8.54 -26.38
N LYS A 27 -12.32 7.41 -26.93
CA LYS A 27 -11.91 6.25 -26.14
C LYS A 27 -10.71 6.54 -25.25
N THR A 28 -9.70 7.26 -25.74
CA THR A 28 -8.52 7.61 -24.92
C THR A 28 -8.91 8.49 -23.74
N ARG A 29 -9.77 9.50 -23.94
CA ARG A 29 -10.26 10.33 -22.82
C ARG A 29 -11.10 9.53 -21.83
N ALA A 30 -11.96 8.63 -22.30
CA ALA A 30 -12.74 7.75 -21.42
C ALA A 30 -11.83 6.83 -20.58
N ALA A 31 -10.80 6.24 -21.21
CA ALA A 31 -9.81 5.41 -20.53
C ALA A 31 -9.01 6.21 -19.50
N LEU A 32 -8.54 7.42 -19.84
CA LEU A 32 -7.83 8.30 -18.91
C LEU A 32 -8.70 8.71 -17.72
N ASN A 33 -9.96 9.07 -17.95
CA ASN A 33 -10.90 9.40 -16.87
C ASN A 33 -11.16 8.19 -15.96
N LYS A 34 -11.25 6.98 -16.53
CA LYS A 34 -11.39 5.75 -15.73
C LYS A 34 -10.13 5.50 -14.90
N ALA A 35 -8.95 5.59 -15.53
CA ALA A 35 -7.67 5.44 -14.84
C ALA A 35 -7.52 6.44 -13.69
N TRP A 36 -7.89 7.71 -13.91
CA TRP A 36 -7.86 8.74 -12.89
C TRP A 36 -8.79 8.41 -11.72
N LYS A 37 -10.03 7.99 -11.99
CA LYS A 37 -10.98 7.58 -10.94
C LYS A 37 -10.48 6.38 -10.14
N GLU A 38 -9.99 5.34 -10.82
CA GLU A 38 -9.44 4.16 -10.14
C GLU A 38 -8.17 4.50 -9.36
N PHE A 39 -7.31 5.40 -9.87
CA PHE A 39 -6.15 5.89 -9.15
C PHE A 39 -6.55 6.54 -7.82
N PHE A 40 -7.54 7.44 -7.80
CA PHE A 40 -7.99 8.05 -6.54
C PHE A 40 -8.67 7.06 -5.59
N LYS A 41 -9.42 6.07 -6.11
CA LYS A 41 -9.98 5.00 -5.28
C LYS A 41 -8.91 4.20 -4.54
N LEU A 42 -7.70 4.08 -5.11
CA LEU A 42 -6.57 3.39 -4.50
C LEU A 42 -5.72 4.34 -3.64
N ALA A 43 -5.42 5.53 -4.16
CA ALA A 43 -4.51 6.48 -3.54
C ALA A 43 -5.10 7.12 -2.28
N VAL A 44 -6.40 7.47 -2.26
CA VAL A 44 -7.00 8.12 -1.09
C VAL A 44 -6.98 7.22 0.15
N PRO A 45 -7.45 5.95 0.10
CA PRO A 45 -7.35 5.05 1.24
C PRO A 45 -5.90 4.77 1.66
N LEU A 46 -4.98 4.63 0.70
CA LEU A 46 -3.56 4.42 0.99
C LEU A 46 -2.95 5.62 1.72
N LEU A 47 -3.24 6.85 1.26
CA LEU A 47 -2.79 8.07 1.93
C LEU A 47 -3.37 8.20 3.33
N PHE A 48 -4.67 7.92 3.51
CA PHE A 48 -5.29 7.90 4.84
C PHE A 48 -4.61 6.90 5.77
N LEU A 49 -4.30 5.69 5.29
CA LEU A 49 -3.55 4.71 6.07
C LEU A 49 -2.17 5.23 6.43
N ILE A 50 -1.41 5.77 5.47
CA ILE A 50 -0.05 6.27 5.73
C ILE A 50 -0.09 7.36 6.81
N VAL A 51 -1.05 8.29 6.74
CA VAL A 51 -1.23 9.34 7.75
C VAL A 51 -1.61 8.74 9.10
N LEU A 52 -2.52 7.76 9.15
CA LEU A 52 -2.92 7.10 10.39
C LEU A 52 -1.72 6.40 11.03
N VAL A 53 -0.98 5.59 10.27
CA VAL A 53 0.20 4.87 10.76
C VAL A 53 1.28 5.85 11.22
N ALA A 54 1.60 6.88 10.44
CA ALA A 54 2.56 7.90 10.84
C ALA A 54 2.13 8.64 12.11
N GLY A 55 0.83 8.97 12.23
CA GLY A 55 0.26 9.55 13.44
C GLY A 55 0.33 8.60 14.64
N SER A 56 -0.01 7.33 14.45
CA SER A 56 0.13 6.30 15.50
C SER A 56 1.57 6.18 15.97
N LEU A 57 2.56 6.20 15.07
CA LEU A 57 3.98 6.17 15.43
C LEU A 57 4.46 7.43 16.15
N TYR A 58 3.85 8.58 15.84
CA TYR A 58 4.11 9.80 16.59
C TYR A 58 3.63 9.71 18.05
N PHE A 59 2.47 9.09 18.30
CA PHE A 59 1.92 8.92 19.65
C PHE A 59 2.52 7.73 20.42
N PHE A 60 2.82 6.64 19.72
CA PHE A 60 3.41 5.42 20.26
C PHE A 60 4.79 5.27 19.62
N SER A 61 5.85 5.68 20.35
CA SER A 61 7.22 5.55 19.84
C SER A 61 7.50 4.11 19.41
N GLU A 62 8.37 3.95 18.41
CA GLU A 62 8.71 2.64 17.84
C GLU A 62 9.17 1.65 18.93
N GLU A 63 9.91 2.14 19.93
CA GLU A 63 10.32 1.38 21.11
C GLU A 63 9.12 0.85 21.91
N ARG A 64 8.10 1.67 22.18
CA ARG A 64 6.90 1.21 22.89
C ARG A 64 6.11 0.18 22.07
N ILE A 65 6.05 0.33 20.76
CA ILE A 65 5.39 -0.65 19.90
C ILE A 65 6.17 -1.98 19.93
N SER A 66 7.50 -1.89 19.88
CA SER A 66 8.37 -3.07 19.98
C SER A 66 8.31 -3.76 21.34
N ASP A 67 8.08 -3.02 22.43
CA ASP A 67 7.90 -3.61 23.76
C ASP A 67 6.49 -4.19 23.98
N LEU A 68 5.46 -3.58 23.36
CA LEU A 68 4.07 -4.03 23.46
C LEU A 68 3.77 -5.25 22.57
N ILE A 69 4.41 -5.33 21.39
CA ILE A 69 4.06 -6.31 20.33
C ILE A 69 5.31 -7.06 19.82
N GLY A 70 6.52 -6.52 20.01
CA GLY A 70 7.76 -7.00 19.39
C GLY A 70 8.60 -7.98 20.23
N GLN A 71 9.43 -8.74 19.51
CA GLN A 71 10.39 -9.78 19.92
C GLN A 71 9.88 -10.99 20.73
N LYS A 72 8.92 -10.81 21.64
CA LYS A 72 8.29 -11.90 22.41
C LYS A 72 6.80 -11.95 22.12
N THR A 73 6.46 -12.27 20.88
CA THR A 73 5.06 -12.56 20.53
C THR A 73 4.62 -13.83 21.26
N GLY A 74 3.65 -13.70 22.15
CA GLY A 74 3.04 -14.83 22.86
C GLY A 74 2.01 -15.56 21.99
N PHE A 75 1.66 -16.79 22.39
CA PHE A 75 0.61 -17.56 21.72
C PHE A 75 -0.76 -16.85 21.75
N SER A 76 -1.03 -16.07 22.80
CA SER A 76 -2.22 -15.22 22.91
C SER A 76 -2.30 -14.18 21.80
N ASP A 77 -1.18 -13.52 21.49
CA ASP A 77 -1.15 -12.40 20.55
C ASP A 77 -1.42 -12.87 19.12
N ILE A 78 -0.96 -14.08 18.79
CA ILE A 78 -1.24 -14.76 17.52
C ILE A 78 -2.74 -15.07 17.39
N ILE A 79 -3.37 -15.60 18.44
CA ILE A 79 -4.82 -15.90 18.42
C ILE A 79 -5.63 -14.61 18.27
N PHE A 80 -5.28 -13.55 19.01
CA PHE A 80 -5.97 -12.26 18.91
C PHE A 80 -5.80 -11.64 17.52
N ALA A 81 -4.59 -11.66 16.96
CA ALA A 81 -4.33 -11.17 15.61
C ALA A 81 -5.09 -11.97 14.55
N ALA A 82 -5.12 -13.30 14.67
CA ALA A 82 -5.86 -14.17 13.75
C ALA A 82 -7.37 -13.91 13.78
N LEU A 83 -7.94 -13.72 14.98
CA LEU A 83 -9.37 -13.41 15.12
C LEU A 83 -9.71 -12.03 14.54
N LEU A 84 -8.91 -11.01 14.84
CA LEU A 84 -9.13 -9.66 14.32
C LEU A 84 -8.91 -9.61 12.79
N GLY A 85 -7.85 -10.25 12.29
CA GLY A 85 -7.53 -10.34 10.87
C GLY A 85 -8.58 -11.12 10.07
N SER A 86 -9.16 -12.17 10.64
CA SER A 86 -10.22 -12.97 10.01
C SER A 86 -11.49 -12.15 9.72
N VAL A 87 -11.81 -11.18 10.59
CA VAL A 87 -12.96 -10.29 10.41
C VAL A 87 -12.61 -9.07 9.55
N ALA A 88 -11.35 -8.63 9.56
CA ALA A 88 -10.89 -7.45 8.85
C ALA A 88 -10.51 -7.75 7.39
N ALA A 89 -11.48 -7.60 6.46
CA ALA A 89 -11.21 -7.67 5.02
C ALA A 89 -10.57 -6.37 4.50
N VAL A 90 -9.24 -6.25 4.65
CA VAL A 90 -8.46 -5.13 4.12
C VAL A 90 -8.02 -5.44 2.69
N PRO A 91 -8.19 -4.52 1.72
CA PRO A 91 -7.68 -4.71 0.37
C PRO A 91 -6.16 -4.95 0.34
N GLY A 92 -5.69 -5.87 -0.52
CA GLY A 92 -4.29 -6.28 -0.55
C GLY A 92 -3.30 -5.14 -0.75
N PHE A 93 -3.63 -4.13 -1.57
CA PHE A 93 -2.78 -2.96 -1.80
C PHE A 93 -2.56 -2.09 -0.55
N ILE A 94 -3.42 -2.22 0.47
CA ILE A 94 -3.32 -1.58 1.78
C ILE A 94 -2.56 -2.49 2.77
N ALA A 95 -2.85 -3.79 2.73
CA ALA A 95 -2.24 -4.77 3.62
C ALA A 95 -0.72 -4.93 3.41
N PHE A 96 -0.24 -4.97 2.17
CA PHE A 96 1.20 -5.20 1.89
C PHE A 96 2.11 -4.08 2.41
N PRO A 97 1.84 -2.78 2.17
CA PRO A 97 2.64 -1.72 2.74
C PRO A 97 2.63 -1.72 4.27
N LEU A 98 1.46 -1.98 4.87
CA LEU A 98 1.30 -2.04 6.33
C LEU A 98 2.13 -3.17 6.96
N ALA A 99 2.10 -4.35 6.35
CA ALA A 99 2.93 -5.50 6.74
C ALA A 99 4.42 -5.14 6.73
N GLY A 100 4.88 -4.41 5.72
CA GLY A 100 6.25 -3.91 5.63
C GLY A 100 6.62 -2.94 6.76
N VAL A 101 5.74 -1.99 7.07
CA VAL A 101 5.95 -1.04 8.17
C VAL A 101 6.01 -1.76 9.52
N LEU A 102 5.03 -2.61 9.83
CA LEU A 102 4.99 -3.38 11.07
C LEU A 102 6.20 -4.30 11.23
N ARG A 103 6.63 -4.93 10.14
CA ARG A 103 7.84 -5.75 10.15
C ARG A 103 9.09 -4.92 10.43
N GLY A 104 9.18 -3.72 9.86
CA GLY A 104 10.26 -2.77 10.14
C GLY A 104 10.33 -2.36 11.62
N LEU A 105 9.17 -2.33 12.31
CA LEU A 105 9.04 -2.05 13.74
C LEU A 105 9.32 -3.26 14.65
N GLY A 106 9.72 -4.42 14.10
CA GLY A 106 10.10 -5.60 14.87
C GLY A 106 8.97 -6.58 15.18
N VAL A 107 7.77 -6.41 14.59
CA VAL A 107 6.65 -7.35 14.74
C VAL A 107 6.95 -8.68 14.03
N ALA A 108 6.56 -9.80 14.65
CA ALA A 108 6.77 -11.15 14.11
C ALA A 108 5.85 -11.46 12.92
N TRP A 109 6.35 -12.25 11.96
CA TRP A 109 5.58 -12.66 10.79
C TRP A 109 4.28 -13.40 11.14
N SER A 110 4.27 -14.21 12.21
CA SER A 110 3.10 -14.95 12.67
C SER A 110 1.93 -14.09 13.17
N VAL A 111 2.16 -12.79 13.37
CA VAL A 111 1.13 -11.80 13.73
C VAL A 111 0.67 -11.03 12.49
N ILE A 112 1.58 -10.86 11.52
CA ILE A 112 1.33 -10.11 10.29
C ILE A 112 0.63 -10.99 9.23
N ALA A 113 0.91 -12.29 9.21
CA ALA A 113 0.50 -13.25 8.19
C ALA A 113 -0.04 -14.56 8.79
#